data_AF-A0A2G8RBK5-F1
#
_entry.id   AF-A0A2G8RBK5-F1
#
_cell.length_a   1.000
_cell.length_b   1.000
_cell.length_c   1.000
_cell.angle_alpha   90.00
_cell.angle_beta   90.00
_cell.angle_gamma   90.00
#
_symmetry.space_group_name_H-M   'P 1'
#
loop_
_entity.id
_entity.type
_entity.pdbx_description
1 polymer ?
#
loop_
_entity_poly.entity_id
_entity_poly.type
_entity_poly.pdbx_seq_one_letter_code
_entity_poly.pdbx_strand_id
1 'polypeptide(L)'
;MAFRYTGRYPDSFLEAVQRYGLLATCRTRLRDIFLLVRRLYLVKVWKMDIHPYTLVSLKAVLDRTYPQGVHIGEGSAVNFDAVILTHDMASSKRLHTRVGRYCGIGARCILLPGVTVGDHAIVAAGAIVTKDVPSHTIVAGNPARIIRIGIMTTNFGRMTDKGKPPEGSDGAPAAATEAHTDAPAGAPLPGTDD
;
A
#
# COMPACT_ATOMS: atom_id res chain seq x y z
N MET A 1 -19.33 -6.94 12.06
CA MET A 1 -18.21 -6.98 11.10
C MET A 1 -17.04 -6.20 11.70
N ALA A 2 -16.07 -6.87 12.34
CA ALA A 2 -15.00 -6.21 13.07
C ALA A 2 -13.89 -5.75 12.10
N PHE A 3 -13.81 -4.44 11.86
CA PHE A 3 -12.77 -3.82 11.04
C PHE A 3 -11.41 -3.94 11.77
N ARG A 4 -10.57 -4.89 11.35
CA ARG A 4 -9.22 -5.14 11.91
C ARG A 4 -8.22 -4.14 11.33
N TYR A 5 -8.15 -2.94 11.91
CA TYR A 5 -7.40 -1.82 11.33
C TYR A 5 -5.87 -1.90 11.51
N THR A 6 -5.33 -2.75 12.40
CA THR A 6 -3.89 -2.66 12.72
C THR A 6 -3.15 -3.96 13.06
N GLY A 7 -3.81 -5.10 13.26
CA GLY A 7 -3.13 -6.31 13.77
C GLY A 7 -2.21 -6.04 14.98
N ARG A 8 -2.52 -4.99 15.77
CA ARG A 8 -1.71 -4.56 16.93
C ARG A 8 -2.46 -4.74 18.25
N TYR A 9 -3.73 -5.12 18.22
CA TYR A 9 -4.59 -5.15 19.40
C TYR A 9 -5.33 -6.48 19.50
N PRO A 10 -5.53 -6.98 20.74
CA PRO A 10 -6.25 -8.22 20.99
C PRO A 10 -7.67 -8.17 20.43
N ASP A 11 -8.22 -9.35 20.15
CA ASP A 11 -9.45 -9.53 19.38
C ASP A 11 -10.68 -8.92 20.09
N SER A 12 -10.68 -8.88 21.43
CA SER A 12 -11.77 -8.28 22.20
C SER A 12 -11.40 -6.93 22.82
N PHE A 13 -12.40 -6.03 22.90
CA PHE A 13 -12.26 -4.76 23.63
C PHE A 13 -11.88 -4.99 25.10
N LEU A 14 -12.43 -6.03 25.72
CA LEU A 14 -12.17 -6.39 27.12
C LEU A 14 -10.72 -6.80 27.35
N GLU A 15 -10.14 -7.63 26.47
CA GLU A 15 -8.70 -7.96 26.53
C GLU A 15 -7.83 -6.72 26.35
N ALA A 16 -8.23 -5.80 25.45
CA ALA A 16 -7.48 -4.56 25.26
C ALA A 16 -7.51 -3.67 26.51
N VAL A 17 -8.68 -3.55 27.17
CA VAL A 17 -8.81 -2.80 28.43
C VAL A 17 -8.02 -3.46 29.55
N GLN A 18 -8.06 -4.79 29.67
CA GLN A 18 -7.28 -5.53 30.67
C GLN A 18 -5.77 -5.39 30.45
N ARG A 19 -5.32 -5.36 29.18
CA ARG A 19 -3.89 -5.32 28.84
C ARG A 19 -3.28 -3.91 28.81
N TYR A 20 -4.03 -2.91 28.35
CA TYR A 20 -3.51 -1.55 28.12
C TYR A 20 -4.22 -0.47 28.93
N GLY A 21 -5.28 -0.82 29.66
CA GLY A 21 -6.14 0.12 30.37
C GLY A 21 -7.22 0.75 29.49
N LEU A 22 -8.26 1.27 30.14
CA LEU A 22 -9.43 1.84 29.47
C LEU A 22 -9.09 3.04 28.61
N LEU A 23 -8.35 4.01 29.15
CA LEU A 23 -8.03 5.27 28.45
C LEU A 23 -7.22 5.02 27.17
N ALA A 24 -6.20 4.14 27.24
CA ALA A 24 -5.39 3.81 26.07
C ALA A 24 -6.21 3.10 24.98
N THR A 25 -7.12 2.22 25.40
CA THR A 25 -8.04 1.51 24.49
C THR A 25 -9.01 2.47 23.83
N CYS A 26 -9.66 3.34 24.60
CA CYS A 26 -10.58 4.36 24.07
C CYS A 26 -9.87 5.31 23.08
N ARG A 27 -8.71 5.85 23.45
CA ARG A 27 -7.89 6.71 22.57
C ARG A 27 -7.59 6.02 21.23
N THR A 28 -7.24 4.73 21.28
CA THR A 28 -6.91 3.94 20.09
C THR A 28 -8.13 3.73 19.21
N ARG A 29 -9.28 3.34 19.80
CA ARG A 29 -10.52 3.15 19.05
C ARG A 29 -11.01 4.44 18.41
N LEU A 30 -10.90 5.56 19.11
CA LEU A 30 -11.20 6.88 18.55
C LEU A 30 -10.31 7.20 17.33
N ARG A 31 -9.00 6.93 17.41
CA ARG A 31 -8.09 7.09 16.27
C ARG A 31 -8.50 6.19 15.09
N ASP A 32 -8.84 4.94 15.35
CA ASP A 32 -9.19 3.99 14.29
C ASP A 32 -10.50 4.40 13.59
N ILE A 33 -11.50 4.86 14.35
CA ILE A 33 -12.73 5.44 13.80
C ILE A 33 -12.40 6.68 12.96
N PHE A 34 -11.54 7.57 13.46
CA PHE A 34 -11.12 8.75 12.72
C PHE A 34 -10.43 8.41 11.40
N LEU A 35 -9.55 7.40 11.40
CA LEU A 35 -8.87 6.95 10.19
C LEU A 35 -9.82 6.26 9.20
N LEU A 36 -10.82 5.53 9.69
CA LEU A 36 -11.91 5.00 8.87
C LEU A 36 -12.69 6.13 8.18
N VAL A 37 -13.14 7.13 8.95
CA VAL A 37 -13.88 8.29 8.42
C VAL A 37 -13.05 9.03 7.39
N ARG A 38 -11.76 9.28 7.67
CA ARG A 38 -10.85 9.93 6.72
C ARG A 38 -10.71 9.11 5.44
N ARG A 39 -10.56 7.79 5.53
CA ARG A 39 -10.51 6.94 4.33
C ARG A 39 -11.81 7.05 3.53
N LEU A 40 -12.96 6.97 4.19
CA LEU A 40 -14.26 7.09 3.50
C LEU A 40 -14.38 8.44 2.79
N TYR A 41 -13.90 9.52 3.40
CA TYR A 41 -13.83 10.83 2.77
C TYR A 41 -12.95 10.82 1.50
N LEU A 42 -11.74 10.25 1.56
CA LEU A 42 -10.84 10.14 0.39
C LEU A 42 -11.46 9.31 -0.75
N VAL A 43 -12.14 8.20 -0.43
CA VAL A 43 -12.73 7.33 -1.45
C VAL A 43 -14.05 7.89 -1.99
N LYS A 44 -14.95 8.37 -1.13
CA LYS A 44 -16.31 8.79 -1.53
C LYS A 44 -16.37 10.24 -2.03
N VAL A 45 -15.62 11.16 -1.41
CA VAL A 45 -15.63 12.57 -1.81
C VAL A 45 -14.58 12.84 -2.88
N TRP A 46 -13.35 12.33 -2.69
CA TRP A 46 -12.25 12.56 -3.63
C TRP A 46 -12.14 11.51 -4.74
N LYS A 47 -12.99 10.47 -4.75
CA LYS A 47 -13.00 9.41 -5.78
C LYS A 47 -11.64 8.69 -5.94
N MET A 48 -10.84 8.64 -4.88
CA MET A 48 -9.59 7.87 -4.85
C MET A 48 -9.87 6.37 -4.71
N ASP A 49 -8.95 5.54 -5.20
CA ASP A 49 -9.00 4.09 -5.04
C ASP A 49 -8.03 3.66 -3.92
N ILE A 50 -8.57 3.47 -2.71
CA ILE A 50 -7.77 3.12 -1.52
C ILE A 50 -8.41 1.93 -0.82
N HIS A 51 -7.67 0.84 -0.68
CA HIS A 51 -8.18 -0.38 -0.06
C HIS A 51 -8.54 -0.18 1.44
N PRO A 52 -9.57 -0.87 1.98
CA PRO A 52 -9.97 -0.78 3.40
C PRO A 52 -8.87 -1.09 4.41
N TYR A 53 -7.97 -2.00 4.06
CA TYR A 53 -6.88 -2.46 4.91
C TYR A 53 -5.57 -1.67 4.71
N THR A 54 -5.61 -0.59 3.93
CA THR A 54 -4.47 0.31 3.77
C THR A 54 -4.37 1.28 4.94
N LEU A 55 -3.16 1.49 5.44
CA LEU A 55 -2.89 2.52 6.44
C LEU A 55 -2.33 3.76 5.76
N VAL A 56 -3.06 4.87 5.83
CA VAL A 56 -2.61 6.16 5.29
C VAL A 56 -2.41 7.13 6.44
N SER A 57 -1.17 7.60 6.65
CA SER A 57 -0.86 8.60 7.66
C SER A 57 -1.67 9.87 7.46
N LEU A 58 -2.06 10.53 8.55
CA LEU A 58 -2.82 11.79 8.52
C LEU A 58 -2.09 12.89 7.74
N LYS A 59 -0.76 12.87 7.77
CA LYS A 59 0.10 13.84 7.08
C LYS A 59 0.51 13.41 5.67
N ALA A 60 0.11 12.23 5.21
CA ALA A 60 0.40 11.82 3.83
C ALA A 60 -0.31 12.78 2.86
N VAL A 61 0.41 13.22 1.84
CA VAL A 61 -0.07 14.14 0.82
C VAL A 61 -0.44 13.31 -0.40
N LEU A 62 -1.74 13.09 -0.57
CA LEU A 62 -2.29 12.50 -1.79
C LEU A 62 -2.72 13.63 -2.72
N ASP A 63 -2.43 13.46 -4.00
CA ASP A 63 -2.80 14.41 -5.03
C ASP A 63 -4.30 14.69 -5.07
N ARG A 64 -4.67 15.97 -5.04
CA ARG A 64 -6.07 16.43 -5.07
C ARG A 64 -6.46 17.04 -6.42
N THR A 65 -5.51 17.26 -7.33
CA THR A 65 -5.78 17.82 -8.65
C THR A 65 -6.28 16.75 -9.61
N TYR A 66 -5.79 15.51 -9.48
CA TYR A 66 -6.29 14.35 -10.23
C TYR A 66 -6.50 13.13 -9.30
N PRO A 67 -7.40 13.23 -8.31
CA PRO A 67 -7.46 12.29 -7.19
C PRO A 67 -7.87 10.86 -7.61
N GLN A 68 -8.66 10.71 -8.67
CA GLN A 68 -9.00 9.43 -9.29
C GLN A 68 -7.79 8.68 -9.88
N GLY A 69 -6.63 9.34 -10.01
CA GLY A 69 -5.37 8.73 -10.40
C GLY A 69 -4.66 8.01 -9.27
N VAL A 70 -5.09 8.18 -8.01
CA VAL A 70 -4.43 7.58 -6.84
C VAL A 70 -5.01 6.19 -6.60
N HIS A 71 -4.16 5.16 -6.70
CA HIS A 71 -4.50 3.78 -6.38
C HIS A 71 -3.58 3.23 -5.29
N ILE A 72 -4.15 2.70 -4.20
CA ILE A 72 -3.39 2.09 -3.11
C ILE A 72 -3.99 0.75 -2.72
N GLY A 73 -3.18 -0.30 -2.92
CA GLY A 73 -3.55 -1.69 -2.67
C GLY A 73 -3.61 -2.08 -1.20
N GLU A 74 -4.14 -3.29 -1.00
CA GLU A 74 -4.35 -3.91 0.30
C GLU A 74 -3.09 -4.00 1.16
N GLY A 75 -3.22 -3.77 2.46
CA GLY A 75 -2.14 -3.99 3.42
C GLY A 75 -0.94 -3.06 3.22
N SER A 76 -1.01 -2.09 2.31
CA SER A 76 0.05 -1.11 2.10
C SER A 76 -0.02 0.00 3.15
N ALA A 77 1.12 0.59 3.46
CA ALA A 77 1.23 1.72 4.39
C ALA A 77 1.85 2.93 3.71
N VAL A 78 1.17 4.07 3.83
CA VAL A 78 1.68 5.39 3.41
C VAL A 78 2.05 6.20 4.64
N ASN A 79 3.35 6.39 4.83
CA ASN A 79 3.87 7.06 6.01
C ASN A 79 3.73 8.58 5.91
N PHE A 80 4.00 9.24 7.04
CA PHE A 80 3.84 10.69 7.18
C PHE A 80 4.66 11.47 6.16
N ASP A 81 4.05 12.53 5.64
CA ASP A 81 4.65 13.46 4.67
C ASP A 81 5.10 12.79 3.36
N ALA A 82 4.76 11.52 3.11
CA ALA A 82 4.92 10.91 1.80
C ALA A 82 3.97 11.59 0.80
N VAL A 83 4.46 11.83 -0.41
CA VAL A 83 3.72 12.51 -1.47
C VAL A 83 3.47 11.52 -2.60
N ILE A 84 2.20 11.32 -2.96
CA ILE A 84 1.79 10.52 -4.12
C ILE A 84 1.20 11.48 -5.14
N LEU A 85 1.93 11.74 -6.21
CA LEU A 85 1.50 12.62 -7.30
C LEU A 85 0.86 11.81 -8.43
N THR A 86 -0.10 12.42 -9.09
CA THR A 86 -0.86 11.89 -10.24
C THR A 86 -0.99 12.95 -11.34
N HIS A 87 -0.69 14.22 -11.04
CA HIS A 87 -0.56 15.28 -12.03
C HIS A 87 0.82 15.94 -11.96
N ASP A 88 1.24 16.47 -13.11
CA ASP A 88 2.33 17.44 -13.18
C ASP A 88 1.90 18.58 -14.10
N MET A 89 1.93 19.80 -13.58
CA MET A 89 1.57 21.00 -14.33
C MET A 89 2.64 21.34 -15.37
N ALA A 90 3.93 21.13 -15.06
CA ALA A 90 5.02 21.45 -15.97
C ALA A 90 4.99 20.56 -17.22
N SER A 91 4.70 19.27 -17.04
CA SER A 91 4.54 18.32 -18.14
C SER A 91 3.10 18.21 -18.67
N SER A 92 2.14 18.95 -18.10
CA SER A 92 0.69 18.84 -18.42
C SER A 92 0.13 17.40 -18.38
N LYS A 93 0.69 16.55 -17.52
CA LYS A 93 0.33 15.12 -17.43
C LYS A 93 -0.67 14.90 -16.30
N ARG A 94 -1.64 14.02 -16.55
CA ARG A 94 -2.54 13.43 -15.54
C ARG A 94 -2.50 11.92 -15.72
N LEU A 95 -1.85 11.24 -14.80
CA LEU A 95 -1.50 9.83 -14.88
C LEU A 95 -1.94 9.10 -13.63
N HIS A 96 -2.15 7.79 -13.77
CA HIS A 96 -2.47 6.92 -12.65
C HIS A 96 -1.19 6.49 -11.94
N THR A 97 -1.10 6.79 -10.65
CA THR A 97 -0.01 6.33 -9.79
C THR A 97 -0.54 5.23 -8.90
N ARG A 98 0.11 4.07 -8.97
CA ARG A 98 -0.38 2.83 -8.36
C ARG A 98 0.59 2.34 -7.31
N VAL A 99 0.09 2.06 -6.12
CA VAL A 99 0.80 1.34 -5.08
C VAL A 99 0.15 -0.04 -4.94
N GLY A 100 0.94 -1.09 -5.12
CA GLY A 100 0.51 -2.48 -4.99
C GLY A 100 0.12 -2.88 -3.57
N ARG A 101 0.05 -4.18 -3.33
CA ARG A 101 -0.30 -4.79 -2.03
C ARG A 101 0.93 -4.95 -1.14
N TYR A 102 0.70 -4.80 0.16
CA TYR A 102 1.70 -4.98 1.21
C TYR A 102 2.95 -4.10 1.04
N CYS A 103 2.82 -2.95 0.38
CA CYS A 103 3.93 -2.04 0.14
C CYS A 103 4.21 -1.14 1.34
N GLY A 104 5.49 -0.84 1.56
CA GLY A 104 5.93 0.16 2.53
C GLY A 104 6.32 1.45 1.84
N ILE A 105 5.50 2.50 1.94
CA ILE A 105 5.81 3.82 1.38
C ILE A 105 6.42 4.68 2.49
N GLY A 106 7.74 4.87 2.41
CA GLY A 106 8.55 5.55 3.40
C GLY A 106 8.15 7.00 3.66
N ALA A 107 8.49 7.50 4.85
CA ALA A 107 8.18 8.88 5.20
C ALA A 107 8.91 9.87 4.28
N ARG A 108 8.24 10.97 3.90
CA ARG A 108 8.81 12.02 3.03
C ARG A 108 9.34 11.54 1.67
N CYS A 109 8.96 10.34 1.20
CA CYS A 109 9.25 9.98 -0.19
C CYS A 109 8.28 10.68 -1.14
N ILE A 110 8.65 10.79 -2.41
CA ILE A 110 7.83 11.37 -3.47
C ILE A 110 7.69 10.33 -4.58
N LEU A 111 6.46 9.94 -4.89
CA LEU A 111 6.13 9.18 -6.09
C LEU A 111 5.70 10.15 -7.18
N LEU A 112 6.44 10.20 -8.29
CA LEU A 112 6.07 11.03 -9.43
C LEU A 112 4.82 10.49 -10.16
N PRO A 113 4.11 11.35 -10.91
CA PRO A 113 2.93 10.93 -11.67
C PRO A 113 3.19 9.77 -12.61
N GLY A 114 2.33 8.76 -12.58
CA GLY A 114 2.37 7.62 -13.50
C GLY A 114 3.23 6.46 -13.02
N VAL A 115 3.83 6.55 -11.83
CA VAL A 115 4.65 5.46 -11.28
C VAL A 115 3.75 4.32 -10.79
N THR A 116 4.13 3.09 -11.14
CA THR A 116 3.60 1.86 -10.57
C THR A 116 4.61 1.24 -9.60
N VAL A 117 4.19 1.07 -8.35
CA VAL A 117 4.93 0.35 -7.31
C VAL A 117 4.33 -1.05 -7.18
N GLY A 118 5.10 -2.07 -7.55
CA GLY A 118 4.70 -3.47 -7.49
C GLY A 118 4.46 -3.97 -6.07
N ASP A 119 3.84 -5.14 -5.97
CA ASP A 119 3.50 -5.79 -4.69
C ASP A 119 4.76 -6.06 -3.85
N HIS A 120 4.62 -5.99 -2.53
CA HIS A 120 5.70 -6.22 -1.58
C HIS A 120 6.93 -5.31 -1.75
N ALA A 121 6.78 -4.17 -2.42
CA ALA A 121 7.87 -3.21 -2.57
C ALA A 121 7.97 -2.27 -1.37
N ILE A 122 9.20 -1.83 -1.07
CA ILE A 122 9.46 -0.79 -0.07
C ILE A 122 10.14 0.40 -0.74
N VAL A 123 9.53 1.57 -0.58
CA VAL A 123 10.12 2.85 -0.95
C VAL A 123 10.74 3.43 0.33
N ALA A 124 12.05 3.61 0.35
CA ALA A 124 12.74 4.14 1.50
C ALA A 124 12.32 5.59 1.81
N ALA A 125 12.48 6.00 3.06
CA ALA A 125 12.20 7.37 3.47
C ALA A 125 13.04 8.37 2.67
N GLY A 126 12.43 9.49 2.26
CA GLY A 126 13.09 10.53 1.46
C GLY A 126 13.42 10.17 0.01
N ALA A 127 13.02 9.00 -0.49
CA ALA A 127 13.29 8.60 -1.87
C ALA A 127 12.42 9.41 -2.87
N ILE A 128 12.98 9.72 -4.05
CA ILE A 128 12.22 10.31 -5.18
C ILE A 128 12.10 9.27 -6.28
N VAL A 129 10.91 8.68 -6.40
CA VAL A 129 10.63 7.59 -7.34
C VAL A 129 10.18 8.17 -8.66
N THR A 130 11.03 8.02 -9.67
CA THR A 130 10.82 8.59 -11.02
C THR A 130 10.47 7.54 -12.07
N LYS A 131 10.53 6.26 -11.72
CA LYS A 131 10.26 5.10 -12.59
C LYS A 131 9.54 4.02 -11.79
N ASP A 132 8.90 3.11 -12.51
CA ASP A 132 8.22 1.97 -11.91
C ASP A 132 9.15 1.14 -11.02
N VAL A 133 8.58 0.63 -9.94
CA VAL A 133 9.28 -0.17 -8.93
C VAL A 133 8.77 -1.61 -9.07
N PRO A 134 9.64 -2.57 -9.43
CA PRO A 134 9.22 -3.97 -9.51
C PRO A 134 8.77 -4.50 -8.14
N SER A 135 7.90 -5.51 -8.17
CA SER A 135 7.49 -6.24 -6.97
C SER A 135 8.69 -6.83 -6.22
N HIS A 136 8.57 -7.02 -4.91
CA HIS A 136 9.63 -7.63 -4.07
C HIS A 136 10.96 -6.86 -4.09
N THR A 137 10.93 -5.54 -4.26
CA THR A 137 12.14 -4.70 -4.27
C THR A 137 12.12 -3.62 -3.21
N ILE A 138 13.31 -3.19 -2.79
CA ILE A 138 13.52 -1.98 -2.02
C ILE A 138 14.17 -0.94 -2.92
N VAL A 139 13.60 0.26 -2.98
CA VAL A 139 14.17 1.41 -3.69
C VAL A 139 14.51 2.54 -2.72
N ALA A 140 15.60 3.25 -2.97
CA ALA A 140 16.04 4.39 -2.16
C ALA A 140 16.79 5.43 -3.00
N GLY A 141 16.91 6.65 -2.48
CA GLY A 141 17.69 7.74 -3.08
C GLY A 141 16.90 8.71 -3.96
N ASN A 142 17.60 9.71 -4.50
CA ASN A 142 17.06 10.70 -5.42
C ASN A 142 18.02 10.89 -6.62
N PRO A 143 17.65 10.42 -7.82
CA PRO A 143 16.48 9.61 -8.12
C PRO A 143 16.58 8.19 -7.53
N ALA A 144 15.46 7.58 -7.18
CA ALA A 144 15.42 6.29 -6.51
C ALA A 144 16.03 5.17 -7.38
N ARG A 145 16.76 4.26 -6.74
CA ARG A 145 17.37 3.08 -7.35
C ARG A 145 17.07 1.86 -6.51
N ILE A 146 17.00 0.71 -7.17
CA ILE A 146 16.85 -0.59 -6.50
C ILE A 146 18.11 -0.83 -5.67
N ILE A 147 17.93 -1.01 -4.36
CA ILE A 147 19.01 -1.35 -3.42
C ILE A 147 18.92 -2.79 -2.94
N ARG A 148 17.75 -3.43 -3.10
CA ARG A 148 17.52 -4.82 -2.73
C ARG A 148 16.41 -5.43 -3.57
N ILE A 149 16.54 -6.70 -3.90
CA ILE A 149 15.54 -7.51 -4.60
C ILE A 149 15.23 -8.78 -3.79
N GLY A 150 14.10 -9.43 -4.08
CA GLY A 150 13.70 -10.69 -3.44
C GLY A 150 13.21 -10.51 -2.00
N ILE A 151 12.64 -9.35 -1.66
CA ILE A 151 12.04 -9.13 -0.34
C ILE A 151 10.60 -9.63 -0.30
N MET A 152 10.16 -10.02 0.89
CA MET A 152 8.76 -10.31 1.17
C MET A 152 8.31 -9.40 2.31
N THR A 153 7.10 -8.87 2.17
CA THR A 153 6.49 -8.01 3.18
C THR A 153 5.12 -8.54 3.57
N THR A 154 4.65 -8.07 4.69
CA THR A 154 3.33 -8.38 5.24
C THR A 154 2.56 -7.09 5.46
N ASN A 155 1.50 -7.14 6.25
CA ASN A 155 0.69 -5.98 6.59
C ASN A 155 1.55 -4.76 6.97
N PHE A 156 1.27 -3.66 6.29
CA PHE A 156 1.88 -2.35 6.42
C PHE A 156 3.35 -2.29 5.97
N GLY A 157 3.74 -3.13 5.00
CA GLY A 157 5.10 -3.14 4.44
C GLY A 157 6.15 -3.68 5.41
N ARG A 158 5.75 -4.48 6.41
CA ARG A 158 6.67 -5.08 7.38
C ARG A 158 7.42 -6.23 6.73
N MET A 159 8.75 -6.14 6.68
CA MET A 159 9.61 -7.19 6.13
C MET A 159 9.50 -8.48 6.95
N THR A 160 9.46 -9.62 6.27
CA THR A 160 9.67 -10.93 6.92
C THR A 160 11.14 -11.31 6.81
N ASP A 161 11.62 -12.11 7.76
CA ASP A 161 12.95 -12.69 7.62
C ASP A 161 12.93 -13.82 6.58
N LYS A 162 14.06 -13.96 5.87
CA LYS A 162 14.31 -14.83 4.69
C LYS A 162 13.27 -15.95 4.47
N GLY A 163 12.32 -15.73 3.55
CA GLY A 163 11.49 -16.79 2.97
C GLY A 163 10.47 -17.46 3.89
N LYS A 164 10.32 -17.04 5.15
CA LYS A 164 9.29 -17.57 6.05
C LYS A 164 8.00 -16.74 5.86
N PRO A 165 6.84 -17.38 5.58
CA PRO A 165 5.56 -16.70 5.72
C PRO A 165 5.43 -16.18 7.16
N PRO A 166 4.80 -15.02 7.41
CA PRO A 166 4.67 -14.49 8.76
C PRO A 166 4.05 -15.51 9.71
N GLU A 167 4.79 -15.90 10.74
CA GLU A 167 4.19 -16.56 11.89
C GLU A 167 3.30 -15.53 12.60
N GLY A 168 2.00 -15.83 12.66
CA GLY A 168 1.03 -14.98 13.34
C GLY A 168 0.65 -13.72 12.55
N SER A 169 0.21 -13.87 11.29
CA SER A 169 -0.48 -12.77 10.60
C SER A 169 -1.77 -12.44 11.35
N ASP A 170 -1.71 -11.45 12.24
CA ASP A 170 -2.86 -10.83 12.88
C ASP A 170 -3.86 -10.36 11.80
N GLY A 171 -4.82 -11.25 11.47
CA GLY A 171 -5.93 -10.99 10.57
C GLY A 171 -5.62 -10.91 9.08
N ALA A 172 -4.69 -11.70 8.53
CA ALA A 172 -4.82 -12.06 7.11
C ALA A 172 -6.02 -13.03 6.98
N PRO A 173 -6.99 -12.83 6.07
CA PRO A 173 -7.88 -13.93 5.71
C PRO A 173 -6.97 -15.06 5.20
N ALA A 174 -7.10 -16.21 5.86
CA ALA A 174 -6.47 -17.45 5.43
C ALA A 174 -6.70 -17.66 3.94
N ALA A 175 -5.67 -18.20 3.28
CA ALA A 175 -5.65 -18.57 1.89
C ALA A 175 -7.02 -19.03 1.36
N ALA A 176 -7.55 -18.35 0.35
CA ALA A 176 -8.29 -19.04 -0.69
C ALA A 176 -7.24 -19.77 -1.52
N THR A 177 -7.06 -21.04 -1.20
CA THR A 177 -6.38 -22.01 -2.03
C THR A 177 -7.20 -22.14 -3.31
N GLU A 178 -6.74 -21.59 -4.43
CA GLU A 178 -7.04 -22.19 -5.73
C GLU A 178 -5.74 -22.28 -6.52
N ALA A 179 -5.47 -23.52 -6.90
CA ALA A 179 -4.27 -23.97 -7.55
C ALA A 179 -4.18 -23.40 -8.97
N HIS A 180 -2.94 -23.17 -9.35
CA HIS A 180 -2.46 -23.09 -10.71
C HIS A 180 -2.91 -24.32 -11.52
N THR A 181 -3.58 -24.10 -12.65
CA THR A 181 -3.56 -25.04 -13.78
C THR A 181 -3.39 -24.25 -15.08
N ASP A 182 -2.22 -24.47 -15.66
CA ASP A 182 -1.88 -24.50 -17.09
C ASP A 182 -2.10 -23.26 -17.96
N ALA A 183 -0.96 -22.66 -18.32
CA ALA A 183 -0.72 -22.24 -19.69
C ALA A 183 -0.43 -23.48 -20.56
N PRO A 184 -0.77 -23.44 -21.86
CA PRO A 184 0.09 -24.03 -22.84
C PRO A 184 0.65 -22.99 -23.82
N ALA A 185 1.84 -23.33 -24.29
CA ALA A 185 2.65 -22.61 -25.23
C ALA A 185 1.96 -22.35 -26.58
N GLY A 186 2.36 -21.22 -27.20
CA GLY A 186 2.68 -21.12 -28.62
C GLY A 186 1.63 -21.51 -29.66
N ALA A 187 1.04 -20.51 -30.32
CA ALA A 187 0.69 -20.60 -31.73
C ALA A 187 0.98 -19.25 -32.44
N PRO A 188 1.42 -19.26 -33.71
CA PRO A 188 1.89 -18.07 -34.42
C PRO A 188 0.73 -17.24 -35.00
N LEU A 189 0.90 -15.92 -35.06
CA LEU A 189 -0.03 -15.03 -35.75
C LEU A 189 0.05 -15.25 -37.27
N PRO A 190 -1.07 -15.40 -37.99
CA PRO A 190 -1.08 -15.46 -39.45
C PRO A 190 -0.84 -14.07 -40.04
N GLY A 191 -0.09 -14.05 -41.15
CA GLY A 191 0.23 -12.85 -41.92
C GLY A 191 -1.00 -12.16 -42.48
N THR A 192 -0.88 -10.85 -42.63
CA THR A 192 -1.72 -10.03 -43.51
C THR A 192 -0.80 -9.54 -44.63
N ASP A 193 -0.79 -10.27 -45.73
CA ASP A 193 -0.44 -9.75 -47.04
C ASP A 193 -1.74 -9.19 -47.65
N ASP A 194 -1.76 -7.86 -47.84
CA ASP A 194 -2.35 -7.10 -48.96
C ASP A 194 -2.33 -5.60 -48.64
#